data_AF-A0A928C0C4-F1
#
_entry.id   AF-A0A928C0C4-F1
#
_cell.length_a   1.000
_cell.length_b   1.000
_cell.length_c   1.000
_cell.angle_alpha   90.00
_cell.angle_beta   90.00
_cell.angle_gamma   90.00
#
_symmetry.space_group_name_H-M   'P 1'
#
loop_
_entity.id
_entity.type
_entity.pdbx_description
1 polymer ?
#
loop_
_entity_poly.entity_id
_entity_poly.type
_entity_poly.pdbx_seq_one_letter_code
_entity_poly.pdbx_strand_id
1 'polypeptide(L)'
;MPTQVLPARINVNQFGIPTVSSNAVSVGTAQVAFDFNNHPTIGQPFRGLVIVRLNQVIPTGTTGTLPIVFTSDGSNTVNLVGFNGDNITVADIPGTGIYLVFVDSQSNTVQLLTGIV
;
A
#
# COMPACT_ATOMS: atom_id res chain seq x y z
N MET A 1 33.06 13.78 -19.90
CA MET A 1 32.33 14.17 -18.67
C MET A 1 31.23 13.14 -18.46
N PRO A 2 31.00 12.60 -17.25
CA PRO A 2 29.92 11.65 -17.04
C PRO A 2 28.58 12.34 -17.35
N THR A 3 27.80 11.74 -18.23
CA THR A 3 26.44 12.21 -18.56
C THR A 3 25.60 12.05 -17.32
N GLN A 4 25.07 13.16 -16.81
CA GLN A 4 24.19 13.18 -15.65
C GLN A 4 22.92 12.38 -15.99
N VAL A 5 22.78 11.19 -15.39
CA VAL A 5 21.66 10.26 -15.60
C VAL A 5 20.37 10.72 -14.91
N LEU A 6 20.45 11.73 -14.02
CA LEU A 6 19.33 12.22 -13.21
C LEU A 6 19.08 13.73 -13.40
N PRO A 7 17.83 14.20 -13.50
CA PRO A 7 17.53 15.61 -13.75
C PRO A 7 18.22 16.56 -12.76
N ALA A 8 18.69 17.72 -13.25
CA ALA A 8 19.44 18.70 -12.47
C ALA A 8 18.66 19.30 -11.29
N ARG A 9 17.33 19.25 -11.33
CA ARG A 9 16.43 19.66 -10.24
C ARG A 9 15.18 18.78 -10.27
N ILE A 10 14.91 18.10 -9.16
CA ILE A 10 13.68 17.37 -8.94
C ILE A 10 12.90 18.16 -7.87
N ASN A 11 11.86 18.90 -8.28
CA ASN A 11 10.96 19.59 -7.35
C ASN A 11 9.95 18.60 -6.74
N VAL A 12 10.41 17.52 -6.12
CA VAL A 12 9.53 16.46 -5.60
C VAL A 12 9.34 16.61 -4.09
N ASN A 13 8.11 16.36 -3.63
CA ASN A 13 7.68 16.39 -2.23
C ASN A 13 7.77 17.76 -1.53
N GLN A 14 7.50 18.89 -2.22
CA GLN A 14 7.35 20.20 -1.55
C GLN A 14 6.30 20.20 -0.42
N PHE A 15 5.38 19.23 -0.44
CA PHE A 15 4.35 19.02 0.58
C PHE A 15 4.49 17.67 1.31
N GLY A 16 5.69 17.08 1.29
CA GLY A 16 5.97 15.78 1.91
C GLY A 16 5.49 14.58 1.08
N ILE A 17 5.55 13.40 1.68
CA ILE A 17 5.06 12.15 1.08
C ILE A 17 3.56 12.02 1.39
N PRO A 18 2.71 11.72 0.39
CA PRO A 18 1.29 11.48 0.62
C PRO A 18 1.06 10.43 1.71
N THR A 19 0.11 10.68 2.61
CA THR A 19 -0.23 9.76 3.70
C THR A 19 -1.73 9.46 3.67
N VAL A 20 -2.09 8.19 3.78
CA VAL A 20 -3.48 7.71 3.87
C VAL A 20 -3.66 6.84 5.11
N SER A 21 -4.88 6.74 5.62
CA SER A 21 -5.19 5.95 6.82
C SER A 21 -6.39 5.04 6.55
N SER A 22 -6.33 3.79 7.01
CA SER A 22 -7.42 2.85 6.86
C SER A 22 -8.59 3.21 7.80
N ASN A 23 -9.81 3.01 7.33
CA ASN A 23 -11.07 3.31 8.03
C ASN A 23 -11.72 2.05 8.60
N ALA A 24 -11.54 0.91 7.92
CA ALA A 24 -12.06 -0.37 8.36
C ALA A 24 -11.13 -1.52 7.94
N VAL A 25 -11.28 -2.65 8.61
CA VAL A 25 -10.73 -3.94 8.18
C VAL A 25 -11.88 -4.94 8.10
N SER A 26 -11.92 -5.72 7.03
CA SER A 26 -12.89 -6.80 6.85
C SER A 26 -12.18 -8.10 6.55
N VAL A 27 -12.64 -9.19 7.16
CA VAL A 27 -12.05 -10.53 7.00
C VAL A 27 -13.01 -11.38 6.19
N GLY A 28 -12.57 -11.74 4.98
CA GLY A 28 -13.28 -12.69 4.12
C GLY A 28 -12.68 -14.10 4.21
N THR A 29 -13.25 -15.02 3.46
CA THR A 29 -12.74 -16.39 3.33
C THR A 29 -11.53 -16.49 2.39
N ALA A 30 -11.36 -15.53 1.48
CA ALA A 30 -10.30 -15.51 0.48
C ALA A 30 -9.22 -14.46 0.74
N GLN A 31 -9.51 -13.41 1.51
CA GLN A 31 -8.61 -12.27 1.72
C GLN A 31 -9.02 -11.44 2.93
N VAL A 32 -8.11 -10.58 3.40
CA VAL A 32 -8.38 -9.52 4.38
C VAL A 32 -8.26 -8.18 3.69
N ALA A 33 -9.30 -7.35 3.78
CA ALA A 33 -9.36 -6.06 3.11
C ALA A 33 -9.27 -4.90 4.10
N PHE A 34 -8.31 -4.00 3.87
CA PHE A 34 -8.25 -2.69 4.53
C PHE A 34 -8.89 -1.65 3.62
N ASP A 35 -9.89 -0.95 4.16
CA ASP A 35 -10.61 0.08 3.43
C ASP A 35 -10.05 1.47 3.71
N PHE A 36 -9.88 2.28 2.66
CA PHE A 36 -9.31 3.62 2.74
C PHE A 36 -10.31 4.74 2.38
N ASN A 37 -11.60 4.42 2.11
CA ASN A 37 -12.62 5.37 1.60
C ASN A 37 -12.17 6.12 0.33
N ASN A 38 -13.02 7.00 -0.23
CA ASN A 38 -12.65 7.85 -1.36
C ASN A 38 -11.59 8.90 -0.96
N HIS A 39 -10.34 8.68 -1.37
CA HIS A 39 -9.28 9.68 -1.30
C HIS A 39 -9.04 10.24 -2.72
N PRO A 40 -8.82 11.56 -2.91
CA PRO A 40 -8.69 12.17 -4.23
C PRO A 40 -7.54 11.64 -5.10
N THR A 41 -6.62 10.87 -4.51
CA THR A 41 -5.51 10.21 -5.21
C THR A 41 -5.69 8.70 -5.37
N ILE A 42 -6.70 8.09 -4.76
CA ILE A 42 -7.02 6.68 -4.97
C ILE A 42 -7.81 6.56 -6.28
N GLY A 43 -7.21 5.91 -7.28
CA GLY A 43 -7.77 5.75 -8.62
C GLY A 43 -7.27 6.74 -9.68
N GLN A 44 -6.52 7.78 -9.29
CA GLN A 44 -5.75 8.57 -10.26
C GLN A 44 -4.48 7.81 -10.66
N PRO A 45 -3.97 7.97 -11.90
CA PRO A 45 -2.73 7.33 -12.32
C PRO A 45 -1.53 7.92 -11.57
N PHE A 46 -1.27 7.40 -10.39
CA PHE A 46 -0.18 7.80 -9.51
C PHE A 46 0.92 6.74 -9.49
N ARG A 47 2.18 7.21 -9.56
CA ARG A 47 3.37 6.37 -9.37
C ARG A 47 4.26 7.02 -8.32
N GLY A 48 4.56 6.32 -7.24
CA GLY A 48 5.43 6.83 -6.19
C GLY A 48 5.18 6.27 -4.80
N LEU A 49 5.88 6.85 -3.82
CA LEU A 49 5.77 6.48 -2.43
C LEU A 49 4.49 7.03 -1.81
N VAL A 50 3.83 6.19 -1.02
CA VAL A 50 2.71 6.56 -0.17
C VAL A 50 2.95 5.97 1.22
N ILE A 51 2.70 6.77 2.25
CA ILE A 51 2.66 6.29 3.62
C ILE A 51 1.24 5.81 3.91
N VAL A 52 1.11 4.57 4.37
CA VAL A 52 -0.16 3.94 4.70
C VAL A 52 -0.19 3.69 6.20
N ARG A 53 -1.18 4.26 6.89
CA ARG A 53 -1.44 3.96 8.29
C ARG A 53 -2.56 2.92 8.40
N LEU A 54 -2.23 1.75 8.95
CA LEU A 54 -3.22 0.73 9.29
C LEU A 54 -3.72 1.01 10.72
N ASN A 55 -4.94 1.52 10.82
CA ASN A 55 -5.56 1.92 12.10
C ASN A 55 -6.26 0.76 12.82
N GLN A 56 -6.76 -0.22 12.07
CA GLN A 56 -7.54 -1.33 12.61
C GLN A 56 -6.65 -2.56 12.78
N VAL A 57 -6.81 -3.26 13.90
CA VAL A 57 -6.14 -4.53 14.16
C VAL A 57 -6.84 -5.62 13.35
N ILE A 58 -6.07 -6.51 12.72
CA ILE A 58 -6.62 -7.71 12.09
C ILE A 58 -7.20 -8.61 13.21
N PRO A 59 -8.48 -9.04 13.13
CA PRO A 59 -9.11 -9.87 14.15
C PRO A 59 -8.29 -11.12 14.50
N THR A 60 -8.22 -11.46 15.79
CA THR A 60 -7.52 -12.66 16.25
C THR A 60 -8.16 -13.93 15.68
N GLY A 61 -7.34 -14.94 15.39
CA GLY A 61 -7.79 -16.18 14.76
C GLY A 61 -7.96 -16.10 13.24
N THR A 62 -7.66 -14.96 12.62
CA THR A 62 -7.60 -14.85 11.15
C THR A 62 -6.48 -15.75 10.59
N THR A 63 -6.79 -16.49 9.52
CA THR A 63 -5.84 -17.38 8.85
C THR A 63 -4.63 -16.60 8.32
N GLY A 64 -3.44 -16.96 8.79
CA GLY A 64 -2.19 -16.25 8.50
C GLY A 64 -1.82 -16.18 7.01
N THR A 65 -2.29 -17.12 6.20
CA THR A 65 -1.98 -17.19 4.76
C THR A 65 -2.93 -16.38 3.89
N LEU A 66 -3.95 -15.72 4.46
CA LEU A 66 -4.86 -14.90 3.67
C LEU A 66 -4.12 -13.67 3.15
N PRO A 67 -4.23 -13.36 1.84
CA PRO A 67 -3.63 -12.17 1.27
C PRO A 67 -4.31 -10.90 1.81
N ILE A 68 -3.52 -9.84 1.92
CA ILE A 68 -3.97 -8.50 2.24
C ILE A 68 -4.30 -7.76 0.94
N VAL A 69 -5.46 -7.12 0.92
CA VAL A 69 -5.87 -6.22 -0.17
C VAL A 69 -6.22 -4.85 0.39
N PHE A 70 -6.01 -3.82 -0.43
CA PHE A 70 -6.48 -2.47 -0.17
C PHE A 70 -7.72 -2.20 -1.01
N THR A 71 -8.75 -1.67 -0.36
CA THR A 71 -10.01 -1.30 -0.99
C THR A 71 -10.29 0.18 -0.84
N SER A 72 -11.09 0.70 -1.76
CA SER A 72 -11.66 2.04 -1.68
C SER A 72 -13.05 2.07 -2.30
N ASP A 73 -13.72 3.21 -2.15
CA ASP A 73 -14.97 3.49 -2.85
C ASP A 73 -14.84 3.25 -4.36
N GLY A 74 -15.92 2.74 -4.97
CA GLY A 74 -15.97 2.35 -6.39
C GLY A 74 -15.60 0.90 -6.70
N SER A 75 -15.51 0.01 -5.69
CA SER A 75 -15.13 -1.41 -5.83
C SER A 75 -13.69 -1.65 -6.30
N ASN A 76 -12.82 -0.64 -6.17
CA ASN A 76 -11.41 -0.80 -6.49
C ASN A 76 -10.75 -1.65 -5.41
N THR A 77 -10.18 -2.77 -5.82
CA THR A 77 -9.41 -3.67 -4.96
C THR A 77 -8.04 -3.87 -5.58
N VAL A 78 -6.99 -3.65 -4.80
CA VAL A 78 -5.61 -3.88 -5.24
C VAL A 78 -4.91 -4.77 -4.22
N ASN A 79 -4.21 -5.78 -4.71
CA ASN A 79 -3.41 -6.65 -3.86
C ASN A 79 -2.22 -5.86 -3.29
N LEU A 80 -1.98 -6.05 -2.00
CA LEU A 80 -0.73 -5.63 -1.39
C LEU A 80 0.31 -6.72 -1.66
N VAL A 81 1.37 -6.38 -2.40
CA VAL A 81 2.42 -7.32 -2.80
C VAL A 81 3.75 -7.00 -2.14
N GLY A 82 4.59 -8.02 -1.96
CA GLY A 82 5.96 -7.91 -1.50
C GLY A 82 6.95 -7.95 -2.66
N PHE A 83 8.18 -8.37 -2.38
CA PHE A 83 9.17 -8.65 -3.42
C PHE A 83 8.70 -9.77 -4.35
N ASN A 84 9.14 -9.72 -5.60
CA ASN A 84 8.77 -10.68 -6.66
C ASN A 84 7.27 -10.75 -7.01
N GLY A 85 6.45 -9.84 -6.48
CA GLY A 85 5.00 -9.84 -6.71
C GLY A 85 4.23 -10.84 -5.84
N ASP A 86 4.89 -11.45 -4.84
CA ASP A 86 4.22 -12.33 -3.89
C ASP A 86 3.20 -11.54 -3.06
N ASN A 87 2.05 -12.14 -2.73
CA ASN A 87 1.06 -11.46 -1.90
C ASN A 87 1.61 -11.28 -0.47
N ILE A 88 1.46 -10.08 0.07
CA ILE A 88 1.56 -9.86 1.51
C ILE A 88 0.37 -10.54 2.17
N THR A 89 0.63 -11.30 3.23
CA THR A 89 -0.37 -12.06 3.97
C THR A 89 -0.59 -11.49 5.36
N VAL A 90 -1.61 -11.99 6.06
CA VAL A 90 -1.89 -11.66 7.46
C VAL A 90 -0.67 -11.89 8.36
N ALA A 91 0.11 -12.95 8.11
CA ALA A 91 1.31 -13.25 8.89
C ALA A 91 2.42 -12.19 8.74
N ASP A 92 2.42 -11.44 7.64
CA ASP A 92 3.44 -10.43 7.32
C ASP A 92 3.12 -9.05 7.92
N ILE A 93 1.89 -8.86 8.44
CA ILE A 93 1.45 -7.60 9.07
C ILE A 93 1.52 -7.76 10.59
N PRO A 94 2.54 -7.22 11.28
CA PRO A 94 2.73 -7.42 12.71
C PRO A 94 1.66 -6.73 13.58
N GLY A 95 0.95 -5.74 13.04
CA GLY A 95 -0.12 -5.05 13.74
C GLY A 95 -0.53 -3.73 13.10
N THR A 96 -1.21 -2.89 13.87
CA THR A 96 -1.49 -1.51 13.47
C THR A 96 -0.20 -0.69 13.44
N GLY A 97 -0.14 0.33 12.60
CA GLY A 97 1.06 1.15 12.47
C GLY A 97 1.18 1.88 11.15
N ILE A 98 2.40 2.35 10.89
CA ILE A 98 2.76 3.09 9.68
C ILE A 98 3.60 2.19 8.79
N TYR A 99 3.18 2.08 7.54
CA TYR A 99 3.79 1.28 6.51
C TYR A 99 4.13 2.17 5.32
N LEU A 100 5.24 1.88 4.64
CA LEU A 100 5.62 2.58 3.42
C LEU A 100 5.34 1.67 2.22
N VAL A 101 4.60 2.19 1.25
CA VAL A 101 4.26 1.45 0.03
C VAL A 101 4.70 2.21 -1.20
N PHE A 102 4.98 1.48 -2.28
CA PHE A 102 5.15 2.02 -3.61
C PHE A 102 3.90 1.69 -4.42
N VAL A 103 3.22 2.73 -4.90
CA VAL A 103 2.08 2.59 -5.79
C VAL A 103 2.57 2.73 -7.22
N ASP A 104 2.20 1.80 -8.08
CA ASP A 104 2.45 1.89 -9.51
C ASP A 104 1.13 1.73 -10.30
N SER A 105 0.61 2.84 -10.81
CA SER A 105 -0.59 2.86 -11.65
C SER A 105 -0.42 2.16 -13.00
N GLN A 106 0.81 1.97 -13.50
CA GLN A 106 1.03 1.34 -14.79
C GLN A 106 0.82 -0.18 -14.72
N SER A 107 1.30 -0.80 -13.66
CA SER A 107 1.11 -2.24 -13.38
C SER A 107 -0.10 -2.51 -12.48
N ASN A 108 -0.77 -1.48 -11.98
CA ASN A 108 -1.86 -1.57 -11.01
C ASN A 108 -1.45 -2.38 -9.75
N THR A 109 -0.26 -2.10 -9.23
CA THR A 109 0.31 -2.81 -8.08
C THR A 109 0.59 -1.84 -6.94
N VAL A 110 0.30 -2.27 -5.71
CA VAL A 110 0.77 -1.62 -4.49
C VAL A 110 1.75 -2.54 -3.81
N GLN A 111 3.02 -2.17 -3.82
CA GLN A 111 4.06 -2.96 -3.20
C GLN A 111 4.37 -2.43 -1.80
N LEU A 112 4.26 -3.29 -0.80
CA LEU A 112 4.84 -3.02 0.51
C LEU A 112 6.36 -3.04 0.37
N LEU A 113 7.03 -1.95 0.75
CA LEU A 113 8.48 -1.97 0.88
C LEU A 113 8.78 -2.71 2.18
N THR A 114 8.89 -4.04 2.07
CA THR A 114 9.24 -4.86 3.22
C THR A 114 10.67 -4.52 3.64
N GLY A 115 10.88 -4.40 4.96
CA GLY A 115 12.19 -4.25 5.61
C GLY A 115 13.21 -3.31 4.93
N ILE A 116 13.47 -2.15 5.53
CA ILE A 116 14.90 -1.96 5.84
C ILE A 116 15.18 -3.06 6.85
N VAL A 117 15.82 -4.15 6.38
CA VAL A 117 16.05 -5.40 7.11
C VAL A 117 16.65 -5.13 8.49
#